data_AF-A0A832MWC0-F1
#
_entry.id   AF-A0A832MWC0-F1
#
_cell.length_a   1.000
_cell.length_b   1.000
_cell.length_c   1.000
_cell.angle_alpha   90.00
_cell.angle_beta   90.00
_cell.angle_gamma   90.00
#
_symmetry.space_group_name_H-M   'P 1'
#
loop_
_entity.id
_entity.type
_entity.pdbx_description
1 polymer ?
#
loop_
_entity_poly.entity_id
_entity_poly.type
_entity_poly.pdbx_seq_one_letter_code
_entity_poly.pdbx_strand_id
1 'polypeptide(L)'
;EDISKDTGIPPSSVNRTLVMLSRSGIINYKPTVDGTTFIMLEERFDQKSLPINFNIIEQLKKNNEVKLRQMVEYATTSQCRMNFILQYFGGDELENGCGNCDNCLASKELTSSVFMEKSVEKQILEGVLSANNTFTKDTILKVLNGSLTKEKTPEQLKAFYGVLSKVPDDKIDEAFDFLLRHDYVRKDGHLHPKLSVTQRGLTFLSRGYAPARKKIPLFQKPLYRALREERRLLALEFEVPPFAICSEENLAQISNLRPLTENELMTYLPSTFSANKKIVTRFLQVCKDFSYQEPVGLPSPFRRVYELYLEKLTITEIAQALDLPAQTILDKLEELEKTGLTINYKQLIKHDKFDKITKELNRGTDITEIRRKVDDCEIAEINLARKIINGE
;
A
#
# COMPACT_ATOMS: atom_id res chain seq x y z
N GLU A 1 -42.14 60.40 19.13
CA GLU A 1 -43.45 60.88 19.61
C GLU A 1 -43.66 60.63 21.10
N ASP A 2 -43.23 59.48 21.62
CA ASP A 2 -43.40 59.13 23.05
C ASP A 2 -42.77 60.14 24.02
N ILE A 3 -41.55 60.61 23.74
CA ILE A 3 -40.87 61.64 24.55
C ILE A 3 -41.70 62.94 24.62
N SER A 4 -42.41 63.29 23.55
CA SER A 4 -43.27 64.48 23.52
C SER A 4 -44.50 64.32 24.41
N LYS A 5 -45.08 63.11 24.46
CA LYS A 5 -46.20 62.78 25.35
C LYS A 5 -45.79 62.78 26.82
N ASP A 6 -44.62 62.22 27.13
CA ASP A 6 -44.15 62.09 28.52
C ASP A 6 -43.68 63.42 29.12
N THR A 7 -43.16 64.33 28.29
CA THR A 7 -42.58 65.62 28.76
C THR A 7 -43.51 66.81 28.57
N GLY A 8 -44.61 66.66 27.82
CA GLY A 8 -45.51 67.76 27.46
C GLY A 8 -44.92 68.79 26.48
N ILE A 9 -43.69 68.56 25.99
CA ILE A 9 -43.01 69.44 25.04
C ILE A 9 -43.48 69.11 23.62
N PRO A 10 -43.84 70.09 22.77
CA PRO A 10 -44.29 69.81 21.41
C PRO A 10 -43.20 69.11 20.57
N PRO A 11 -43.56 68.21 19.63
CA PRO A 11 -42.61 67.33 18.92
C PRO A 11 -41.50 68.10 18.18
N SER A 12 -41.85 69.25 17.61
CA SER A 12 -40.91 70.16 16.93
C SER A 12 -39.84 70.73 17.87
N SER A 13 -40.20 70.93 19.14
CA SER A 13 -39.29 71.41 20.18
C SER A 13 -38.45 70.28 20.77
N VAL A 14 -39.00 69.06 20.90
CA VAL A 14 -38.25 67.88 21.35
C VAL A 14 -37.03 67.61 20.47
N ASN A 15 -37.19 67.61 19.14
CA ASN A 15 -36.06 67.40 18.23
C ASN A 15 -35.00 68.51 18.35
N ARG A 16 -35.40 69.77 18.52
CA ARG A 16 -34.46 70.88 18.74
C ARG A 16 -33.67 70.70 20.04
N THR A 17 -34.35 70.28 21.11
CA THR A 17 -33.71 70.01 22.41
C THR A 17 -32.75 68.82 22.33
N LEU A 18 -33.13 67.73 21.66
CA LEU A 18 -32.25 66.56 21.47
C LEU A 18 -31.00 66.91 20.65
N VAL A 19 -31.14 67.72 19.60
CA VAL A 19 -29.99 68.24 18.83
C VAL A 19 -29.11 69.14 19.70
N MET A 20 -29.70 70.00 20.54
CA MET A 20 -28.95 70.87 21.44
C MET A 20 -28.18 70.07 22.49
N LEU A 21 -28.82 69.11 23.15
CA LEU A 21 -28.19 68.23 24.15
C LEU A 21 -27.06 67.40 23.54
N SER A 22 -27.19 67.03 22.26
CA SER A 22 -26.12 66.32 21.57
C SER A 22 -24.97 67.21 21.18
N ARG A 23 -25.23 68.45 20.75
CA ARG A 23 -24.19 69.46 20.53
C ARG A 23 -23.44 69.83 21.80
N SER A 24 -24.09 69.81 22.96
CA SER A 24 -23.44 70.01 24.25
C SER A 24 -22.75 68.75 24.80
N GLY A 25 -22.76 67.64 24.05
CA GLY A 25 -22.10 66.38 24.43
C GLY A 25 -22.76 65.61 25.58
N ILE A 26 -23.99 65.98 25.96
CA ILE A 26 -24.73 65.32 27.05
C ILE A 26 -25.30 63.98 26.57
N ILE A 27 -25.75 63.92 25.31
CA ILE A 27 -26.28 62.71 24.69
C ILE A 27 -25.66 62.48 23.31
N ASN A 28 -25.65 61.22 22.86
CA ASN A 28 -25.34 60.89 21.47
C ASN A 28 -26.66 60.72 20.69
N TYR A 29 -27.15 61.80 20.09
CA TYR A 29 -28.39 61.79 19.33
C TYR A 29 -28.09 61.85 17.83
N LYS A 30 -28.52 60.82 17.10
CA LYS A 30 -28.50 60.80 15.64
C LYS A 30 -29.94 60.89 15.13
N PRO A 31 -30.34 61.98 14.45
CA PRO A 31 -31.69 62.08 13.90
C PRO A 31 -31.90 60.96 12.87
N THR A 32 -33.09 60.35 12.90
CA THR A 32 -33.49 59.36 11.91
C THR A 32 -33.66 60.06 10.56
N VAL A 33 -32.92 59.60 9.55
CA VAL A 33 -33.12 59.99 8.15
C VAL A 33 -34.19 59.07 7.57
N ASP A 34 -35.10 59.58 6.74
CA ASP A 34 -36.14 58.74 6.11
C ASP A 34 -35.50 57.58 5.33
N GLY A 35 -35.76 56.34 5.77
CA GLY A 35 -35.19 55.11 5.21
C GLY A 35 -34.57 54.18 6.25
N THR A 36 -33.89 53.13 5.78
CA THR A 36 -33.19 52.16 6.63
C THR A 36 -31.75 52.63 6.88
N THR A 37 -31.46 53.14 8.08
CA THR A 37 -30.08 53.45 8.50
C THR A 37 -29.42 52.23 9.12
N PHE A 38 -28.26 51.84 8.60
CA PHE A 38 -27.38 50.86 9.23
C PHE A 38 -26.31 51.58 10.05
N ILE A 39 -26.10 51.13 11.29
CA ILE A 39 -25.01 51.58 12.15
C ILE A 39 -23.98 50.45 12.18
N MET A 40 -22.78 50.72 11.67
CA MET A 40 -21.66 49.78 11.82
C MET A 40 -21.22 49.80 13.30
N LEU A 41 -21.31 48.66 13.97
CA LEU A 41 -20.96 48.52 15.39
C LEU A 41 -19.45 48.52 15.63
N GLU A 42 -18.66 48.23 14.60
CA GLU A 42 -17.21 48.14 14.64
C GLU A 42 -16.56 49.06 13.62
N GLU A 43 -15.35 49.51 13.94
CA GLU A 43 -14.55 50.38 13.09
C GLU A 43 -14.01 49.59 11.88
N ARG A 44 -14.18 50.14 10.68
CA ARG A 44 -13.65 49.52 9.47
C ARG A 44 -12.16 49.84 9.39
N PHE A 45 -11.31 48.86 9.67
CA PHE A 45 -9.86 49.02 9.49
C PHE A 45 -9.52 49.14 8.00
N ASP A 46 -8.72 50.14 7.66
CA ASP A 46 -8.08 50.23 6.36
C ASP A 46 -7.08 49.08 6.20
N GLN A 47 -6.80 48.68 4.96
CA GLN A 47 -5.88 47.58 4.67
C GLN A 47 -4.49 47.77 5.30
N LYS A 48 -4.07 49.03 5.53
CA LYS A 48 -2.79 49.37 6.17
C LYS A 48 -2.84 49.38 7.71
N SER A 49 -4.02 49.46 8.32
CA SER A 49 -4.22 49.54 9.77
C SER A 49 -4.88 48.29 10.36
N LEU A 50 -4.94 47.20 9.59
CA LEU A 50 -5.40 45.90 10.06
C LEU A 50 -4.59 45.46 11.31
N PRO A 51 -5.24 45.17 12.44
CA PRO A 51 -4.59 44.78 13.68
C PRO A 51 -4.17 43.30 13.65
N ILE A 52 -3.33 42.94 12.69
CA ILE A 52 -2.84 41.56 12.53
C ILE A 52 -1.69 41.34 13.51
N ASN A 53 -1.89 40.41 14.44
CA ASN A 53 -0.84 40.01 15.37
C ASN A 53 0.09 38.96 14.73
N PHE A 54 1.14 39.43 14.06
CA PHE A 54 2.11 38.56 13.39
C PHE A 54 2.84 37.61 14.35
N ASN A 55 3.04 37.99 15.61
CA ASN A 55 3.68 37.13 16.60
C ASN A 55 2.83 35.88 16.89
N ILE A 56 1.51 36.04 17.03
CA ILE A 56 0.58 34.90 17.20
C ILE A 56 0.61 34.01 15.96
N ILE A 57 0.59 34.59 14.76
CA ILE A 57 0.62 33.83 13.51
C ILE A 57 1.91 33.01 13.41
N GLU A 58 3.06 33.60 13.76
CA GLU A 58 4.34 32.89 13.73
C GLU A 58 4.40 31.77 14.78
N GLN A 59 3.87 31.98 15.99
CA GLN A 59 3.75 30.95 17.02
C GLN A 59 2.85 29.79 16.55
N LEU A 60 1.70 30.10 15.95
CA LEU A 60 0.81 29.09 15.39
C LEU A 60 1.49 28.27 14.29
N LYS A 61 2.24 28.93 13.39
CA LYS A 61 3.01 28.26 12.35
C LYS A 61 4.02 27.28 12.96
N LYS A 62 4.84 27.73 13.92
CA LYS A 62 5.83 26.88 14.60
C LYS A 62 5.17 25.68 15.28
N ASN A 63 4.06 25.89 15.98
CA ASN A 63 3.31 24.80 16.63
C ASN A 63 2.76 23.79 15.61
N ASN A 64 2.26 24.26 14.47
CA ASN A 64 1.75 23.38 13.42
C ASN A 64 2.88 22.58 12.74
N GLU A 65 4.05 23.17 12.55
CA GLU A 65 5.23 22.46 12.02
C GLU A 65 5.69 21.33 12.97
N VAL A 66 5.63 21.55 14.28
CA VAL A 66 5.92 20.51 15.27
C VAL A 66 4.90 19.37 15.19
N LYS A 67 3.60 19.70 15.14
CA LYS A 67 2.52 18.69 15.01
C LYS A 67 2.65 17.89 13.71
N LEU A 68 2.98 18.54 12.60
CA LEU A 68 3.21 17.87 11.33
C LEU A 68 4.37 16.89 11.41
N ARG A 69 5.47 17.28 12.06
CA ARG A 69 6.63 16.40 12.28
C ARG A 69 6.26 15.17 13.10
N GLN A 70 5.48 15.33 14.16
CA GLN A 70 4.99 14.21 14.99
C GLN A 70 4.07 13.28 14.18
N MET A 71 3.29 13.82 13.23
CA MET A 71 2.46 13.01 12.34
C MET A 71 3.29 12.20 11.34
N VAL A 72 4.36 12.79 10.79
CA VAL A 72 5.32 12.07 9.95
C VAL A 72 5.97 10.93 10.75
N GLU A 73 6.40 11.22 11.97
CA GLU A 73 7.00 10.23 12.87
C GLU A 73 6.03 9.08 13.16
N TYR A 74 4.76 9.37 13.48
CA TYR A 74 3.71 8.36 13.63
C TYR A 74 3.54 7.50 12.36
N ALA A 75 3.56 8.11 11.18
CA ALA A 75 3.39 7.37 9.93
C ALA A 75 4.57 6.42 9.65
N THR A 76 5.78 6.80 10.05
CA THR A 76 7.03 6.06 9.77
C THR A 76 7.53 5.19 10.92
N THR A 77 6.94 5.27 12.10
CA THR A 77 7.41 4.54 13.28
C THR A 77 7.25 3.02 13.13
N SER A 78 8.23 2.27 13.64
CA SER A 78 8.18 0.82 13.81
C SER A 78 7.65 0.40 15.19
N GLN A 79 7.43 1.35 16.10
CA GLN A 79 6.89 1.09 17.44
C GLN A 79 5.38 0.85 17.42
N CYS A 80 4.82 0.35 18.52
CA CYS A 80 3.37 0.20 18.64
C CYS A 80 2.65 1.53 18.40
N ARG A 81 1.73 1.58 17.43
CA ARG A 81 0.98 2.79 17.10
C ARG A 81 0.15 3.32 18.27
N MET A 82 -0.38 2.43 19.10
CA MET A 82 -1.14 2.84 20.29
C MET A 82 -0.25 3.49 21.34
N ASN A 83 0.94 2.95 21.60
CA ASN A 83 1.87 3.58 22.55
C ASN A 83 2.32 4.96 22.05
N PHE A 84 2.54 5.12 20.74
CA PHE A 84 2.83 6.43 20.15
C PHE A 84 1.70 7.44 20.42
N ILE A 85 0.45 7.02 20.27
CA ILE A 85 -0.72 7.87 20.55
C ILE A 85 -0.81 8.19 22.05
N LEU A 86 -0.60 7.20 22.93
CA LEU A 86 -0.63 7.40 24.38
C LEU A 86 0.46 8.39 24.80
N GLN A 87 1.68 8.23 24.31
CA GLN A 87 2.78 9.15 24.57
C GLN A 87 2.48 10.57 24.09
N TYR A 88 1.87 10.72 22.91
CA TYR A 88 1.47 12.03 22.38
C TYR A 88 0.50 12.77 23.31
N PHE A 89 -0.44 12.05 23.93
CA PHE A 89 -1.43 12.61 24.86
C PHE A 89 -1.02 12.54 26.35
N GLY A 90 0.20 12.09 26.66
CA GLY A 90 0.71 11.98 28.03
C GLY A 90 0.10 10.84 28.85
N GLY A 91 -0.39 9.79 28.20
CA GLY A 91 -0.85 8.55 28.84
C GLY A 91 0.29 7.54 29.06
N ASP A 92 0.03 6.53 29.90
CA ASP A 92 0.99 5.48 30.23
C ASP A 92 1.24 4.51 29.06
N GLU A 93 2.48 4.08 28.88
CA GLU A 93 2.86 3.12 27.85
C GLU A 93 2.44 1.69 28.22
N LEU A 94 1.99 0.92 27.22
CA LEU A 94 1.77 -0.51 27.38
C LEU A 94 3.10 -1.26 27.22
N GLU A 95 3.55 -1.98 28.24
CA GLU A 95 4.85 -2.68 28.25
C GLU A 95 5.08 -3.61 27.04
N ASN A 96 4.02 -4.23 26.52
CA ASN A 96 4.08 -5.18 25.40
C ASN A 96 3.42 -4.66 24.10
N GLY A 97 3.11 -3.36 24.05
CA GLY A 97 2.29 -2.78 22.98
C GLY A 97 0.83 -3.26 23.01
N CYS A 98 0.00 -2.77 22.08
CA CYS A 98 -1.44 -3.06 22.06
C CYS A 98 -1.82 -4.42 21.46
N GLY A 99 -0.90 -5.10 20.77
CA GLY A 99 -1.16 -6.40 20.14
C GLY A 99 -2.10 -6.40 18.93
N ASN A 100 -2.67 -5.26 18.52
CA ASN A 100 -3.69 -5.20 17.47
C ASN A 100 -3.43 -4.14 16.38
N CYS A 101 -2.35 -3.35 16.46
CA CYS A 101 -1.93 -2.48 15.36
C CYS A 101 -1.06 -3.25 14.36
N ASP A 102 -0.98 -2.77 13.14
CA ASP A 102 -0.10 -3.29 12.06
C ASP A 102 1.33 -3.55 12.53
N ASN A 103 1.96 -2.64 13.29
CA ASN A 103 3.32 -2.83 13.80
C ASN A 103 3.40 -3.99 14.81
N CYS A 104 2.41 -4.14 15.70
CA CYS A 104 2.35 -5.27 16.63
C CYS A 104 2.04 -6.59 15.93
N LEU A 105 1.12 -6.58 14.96
CA LEU A 105 0.77 -7.78 14.20
C LEU A 105 1.96 -8.29 13.38
N ALA A 106 2.70 -7.39 12.72
CA ALA A 106 3.93 -7.72 12.03
C ALA A 106 4.96 -8.39 12.97
N SER A 107 5.15 -7.85 14.18
CA SER A 107 6.06 -8.44 15.17
C SER A 107 5.64 -9.84 15.65
N LYS A 108 4.33 -10.12 15.71
CA LYS A 108 3.77 -11.41 16.16
C LYS A 108 3.87 -12.51 15.09
N GLU A 109 3.74 -12.13 13.82
CA GLU A 109 3.99 -13.03 12.69
C GLU A 109 5.47 -13.42 12.60
N LEU A 110 6.38 -12.49 12.94
CA LEU A 110 7.82 -12.76 13.02
C LEU A 110 8.17 -13.76 14.13
N THR A 111 7.59 -13.65 15.33
CA THR A 111 7.88 -14.56 16.46
C THR A 111 7.28 -15.96 16.30
N SER A 112 6.20 -16.11 15.53
CA SER A 112 5.59 -17.41 15.22
C SER A 112 6.29 -18.17 14.08
N SER A 113 7.15 -17.49 13.31
CA SER A 113 7.93 -18.07 12.21
C SER A 113 9.30 -18.66 12.60
N VAL A 114 9.62 -18.72 13.90
CA VAL A 114 10.94 -19.10 14.45
C VAL A 114 11.39 -20.55 14.13
N PHE A 115 10.54 -21.36 13.51
CA PHE A 115 10.91 -22.71 13.10
C PHE A 115 10.50 -22.96 11.65
N MET A 116 11.41 -22.68 10.71
CA MET A 116 11.80 -23.55 9.58
C MET A 116 12.65 -22.78 8.54
N GLU A 117 13.76 -23.41 8.12
CA GLU A 117 14.80 -22.96 7.16
C GLU A 117 15.53 -21.64 7.48
N LYS A 118 16.62 -21.76 8.26
CA LYS A 118 17.57 -20.68 8.59
C LYS A 118 18.59 -20.50 7.46
N SER A 119 18.37 -19.54 6.57
CA SER A 119 19.43 -19.03 5.69
C SER A 119 20.32 -18.06 6.46
N VAL A 120 21.58 -17.93 6.06
CA VAL A 120 22.57 -17.04 6.71
C VAL A 120 22.07 -15.59 6.71
N GLU A 121 21.43 -15.16 5.62
CA GLU A 121 20.86 -13.83 5.42
C GLU A 121 19.76 -13.51 6.44
N LYS A 122 18.89 -14.49 6.75
CA LYS A 122 17.84 -14.31 7.76
C LYS A 122 18.44 -14.13 9.14
N GLN A 123 19.43 -14.94 9.49
CA GLN A 123 20.09 -14.87 10.80
C GLN A 123 20.83 -13.53 10.98
N ILE A 124 21.45 -13.01 9.92
CA ILE A 124 22.03 -11.67 9.91
C ILE A 124 20.94 -10.60 10.09
N LEU A 125 19.84 -10.68 9.33
CA LEU A 125 18.75 -9.71 9.42
C LEU A 125 18.05 -9.69 10.78
N GLU A 126 17.83 -10.86 11.40
CA GLU A 126 17.29 -10.96 12.76
C GLU A 126 18.23 -10.29 13.77
N GLY A 127 19.54 -10.53 13.66
CA GLY A 127 20.55 -9.87 14.49
C GLY A 127 20.57 -8.35 14.31
N VAL A 128 20.46 -7.84 13.07
CA VAL A 128 20.38 -6.40 12.79
C VAL A 128 19.07 -5.80 13.30
N LEU A 129 17.96 -6.53 13.22
CA LEU A 129 16.68 -6.10 13.75
C LEU A 129 16.72 -5.97 15.28
N SER A 130 17.27 -6.98 15.97
CA SER A 130 17.42 -6.96 17.43
C SER A 130 18.42 -5.92 17.91
N ALA A 131 19.41 -5.55 17.09
CA ALA A 131 20.30 -4.43 17.38
C ALA A 131 19.57 -3.07 17.40
N ASN A 132 18.37 -2.95 16.83
CA ASN A 132 17.54 -1.74 16.85
C ASN A 132 18.31 -0.42 16.59
N ASN A 133 19.15 -0.41 15.55
CA ASN A 133 19.96 0.75 15.15
C ASN A 133 20.93 1.28 16.22
N THR A 134 21.49 0.40 17.05
CA THR A 134 22.47 0.81 18.09
C THR A 134 23.91 0.45 17.73
N PHE A 135 24.14 -0.65 16.99
CA PHE A 135 25.46 -1.23 16.75
C PHE A 135 25.94 -1.12 15.30
N THR A 136 27.26 -1.20 15.11
CA THR A 136 27.92 -1.17 13.80
C THR A 136 28.01 -2.57 13.18
N LYS A 137 28.30 -2.66 11.87
CA LYS A 137 28.51 -3.94 11.14
C LYS A 137 29.49 -4.86 11.88
N ASP A 138 30.64 -4.32 12.28
CA ASP A 138 31.70 -5.08 12.94
C ASP A 138 31.26 -5.65 14.28
N THR A 139 30.52 -4.88 15.08
CA THR A 139 29.98 -5.35 16.36
C THR A 139 28.97 -6.49 16.17
N ILE A 140 28.06 -6.34 15.21
CA ILE A 140 27.02 -7.35 14.94
C ILE A 140 27.67 -8.64 14.42
N LEU A 141 28.60 -8.55 13.47
CA LEU A 141 29.31 -9.70 12.93
C LEU A 141 30.11 -10.45 14.01
N LYS A 142 30.84 -9.74 14.87
CA LYS A 142 31.59 -10.37 15.99
C LYS A 142 30.68 -11.12 16.95
N VAL A 143 29.45 -10.66 17.16
CA VAL A 143 28.47 -11.37 17.99
C VAL A 143 27.92 -12.60 17.26
N LEU A 144 27.54 -12.46 15.98
CA LEU A 144 26.99 -13.56 15.18
C LEU A 144 28.00 -14.71 14.97
N ASN A 145 29.27 -14.38 14.77
CA ASN A 145 30.36 -15.36 14.59
C ASN A 145 30.83 -15.95 15.93
N GLY A 146 30.43 -15.33 17.05
CA GLY A 146 30.82 -15.77 18.39
C GLY A 146 32.26 -15.39 18.76
N SER A 147 32.84 -14.41 18.08
CA SER A 147 34.21 -13.91 18.30
C SER A 147 34.32 -12.94 19.48
N LEU A 148 33.18 -12.40 19.95
CA LEU A 148 33.12 -11.59 21.18
C LEU A 148 33.08 -12.50 22.41
N THR A 149 33.61 -12.08 23.57
CA THR A 149 33.36 -12.87 24.80
C THR A 149 31.90 -12.73 25.24
N LYS A 150 31.27 -13.80 25.72
CA LYS A 150 29.85 -13.81 26.18
C LYS A 150 29.52 -12.76 27.25
N GLU A 151 30.52 -12.28 27.98
CA GLU A 151 30.37 -11.22 28.99
C GLU A 151 30.31 -9.81 28.37
N LYS A 152 30.89 -9.63 27.17
CA LYS A 152 30.91 -8.35 26.44
C LYS A 152 29.79 -8.24 25.41
N THR A 153 28.95 -9.27 25.24
CA THR A 153 27.87 -9.24 24.27
C THR A 153 26.73 -8.35 24.77
N PRO A 154 26.24 -7.41 23.92
CA PRO A 154 25.10 -6.59 24.28
C PRO A 154 23.88 -7.45 24.58
N GLU A 155 23.09 -7.05 25.58
CA GLU A 155 21.89 -7.78 26.02
C GLU A 155 20.91 -8.06 24.89
N GLN A 156 20.74 -7.09 24.01
CA GLN A 156 19.91 -7.15 22.80
C GLN A 156 20.34 -8.23 21.79
N LEU A 157 21.61 -8.64 21.80
CA LEU A 157 22.19 -9.58 20.84
C LEU A 157 22.59 -10.93 21.47
N LYS A 158 22.41 -11.12 22.79
CA LYS A 158 22.78 -12.36 23.49
C LYS A 158 22.15 -13.60 22.86
N ALA A 159 20.90 -13.51 22.41
CA ALA A 159 20.18 -14.61 21.75
C ALA A 159 20.80 -15.06 20.41
N PHE A 160 21.60 -14.19 19.78
CA PHE A 160 22.20 -14.43 18.47
C PHE A 160 23.69 -14.74 18.52
N TYR A 161 24.25 -14.85 19.73
CA TYR A 161 25.66 -15.13 19.93
C TYR A 161 26.08 -16.47 19.30
N GLY A 162 27.05 -16.42 18.39
CA GLY A 162 27.62 -17.62 17.77
C GLY A 162 26.65 -18.41 16.88
N VAL A 163 25.51 -17.82 16.48
CA VAL A 163 24.54 -18.46 15.57
C VAL A 163 25.17 -18.83 14.22
N LEU A 164 26.16 -18.04 13.77
CA LEU A 164 26.91 -18.25 12.53
C LEU A 164 28.31 -18.83 12.76
N SER A 165 28.63 -19.32 13.96
CA SER A 165 29.97 -19.84 14.31
C SER A 165 30.46 -21.00 13.42
N LYS A 166 29.57 -21.67 12.69
CA LYS A 166 29.86 -22.76 11.76
C LYS A 166 29.95 -22.33 10.29
N VAL A 167 29.69 -21.06 9.99
CA VAL A 167 29.72 -20.50 8.63
C VAL A 167 31.05 -19.77 8.44
N PRO A 168 31.76 -19.97 7.31
CA PRO A 168 33.03 -19.27 7.06
C PRO A 168 32.80 -17.77 6.89
N ASP A 169 33.71 -16.95 7.43
CA ASP A 169 33.60 -15.48 7.47
C ASP A 169 33.32 -14.86 6.08
N ASP A 170 33.98 -15.37 5.02
CA ASP A 170 33.77 -14.92 3.63
C ASP A 170 32.31 -15.01 3.18
N LYS A 171 31.62 -16.11 3.55
CA LYS A 171 30.20 -16.30 3.19
C LYS A 171 29.28 -15.40 4.00
N ILE A 172 29.67 -15.05 5.22
CA ILE A 172 28.91 -14.15 6.08
C ILE A 172 29.02 -12.73 5.52
N ASP A 173 30.22 -12.31 5.13
CA ASP A 173 30.43 -11.02 4.47
C ASP A 173 29.71 -10.93 3.12
N GLU A 174 29.74 -11.99 2.30
CA GLU A 174 28.99 -12.05 1.04
C GLU A 174 27.47 -11.90 1.27
N ALA A 175 26.93 -12.63 2.25
CA ALA A 175 25.52 -12.53 2.64
C ALA A 175 25.17 -11.13 3.18
N PHE A 176 26.05 -10.54 3.99
CA PHE A 176 25.85 -9.20 4.52
C PHE A 176 25.87 -8.12 3.43
N ASP A 177 26.81 -8.23 2.49
CA ASP A 177 26.94 -7.30 1.37
C ASP A 177 25.79 -7.45 0.38
N PHE A 178 25.29 -8.68 0.19
CA PHE A 178 24.04 -8.93 -0.54
C PHE A 178 22.86 -8.18 0.09
N LEU A 179 22.73 -8.23 1.43
CA LEU A 179 21.66 -7.53 2.16
C LEU A 179 21.74 -6.01 2.05
N LEU A 180 22.94 -5.46 2.07
CA LEU A 180 23.16 -4.03 1.84
C LEU A 180 22.85 -3.63 0.38
N ARG A 181 23.31 -4.42 -0.60
CA ARG A 181 23.16 -4.13 -2.04
C ARG A 181 21.70 -4.12 -2.48
N HIS A 182 20.87 -4.98 -1.89
CA HIS A 182 19.45 -5.12 -2.22
C HIS A 182 18.52 -4.28 -1.34
N ASP A 183 19.09 -3.38 -0.53
CA ASP A 183 18.34 -2.47 0.35
C ASP A 183 17.48 -3.21 1.38
N TYR A 184 17.96 -4.36 1.88
CA TYR A 184 17.35 -5.08 3.00
C TYR A 184 17.85 -4.55 4.35
N VAL A 185 19.11 -4.11 4.38
CA VAL A 185 19.75 -3.43 5.51
C VAL A 185 20.27 -2.09 5.02
N ARG A 186 20.07 -1.03 5.82
CA ARG A 186 20.60 0.31 5.54
C ARG A 186 21.63 0.70 6.59
N LYS A 187 22.59 1.52 6.16
CA LYS A 187 23.57 2.20 7.01
C LYS A 187 23.08 3.62 7.28
N ASP A 188 22.90 3.96 8.55
CA ASP A 188 22.52 5.29 9.00
C ASP A 188 23.73 6.01 9.63
N GLY A 189 24.05 7.20 9.13
CA GLY A 189 25.16 8.05 9.61
C GLY A 189 26.47 7.94 8.82
N HIS A 190 27.36 8.93 9.01
CA HIS A 190 28.63 9.04 8.27
C HIS A 190 29.85 8.48 9.03
N LEU A 191 29.86 8.58 10.36
CA LEU A 191 30.92 8.08 11.23
C LEU A 191 30.36 6.95 12.08
N HIS A 192 30.94 5.74 11.99
CA HIS A 192 30.42 4.51 12.60
C HIS A 192 28.96 4.21 12.21
N PRO A 193 28.70 3.91 10.92
CA PRO A 193 27.36 3.70 10.41
C PRO A 193 26.64 2.61 11.18
N LYS A 194 25.51 2.98 11.77
CA LYS A 194 24.62 2.07 12.49
C LYS A 194 23.70 1.40 11.49
N LEU A 195 23.24 0.21 11.82
CA LEU A 195 22.49 -0.62 10.89
C LEU A 195 21.02 -0.69 11.27
N SER A 196 20.15 -0.44 10.29
CA SER A 196 18.71 -0.58 10.42
C SER A 196 18.17 -1.52 9.35
N VAL A 197 17.14 -2.29 9.69
CA VAL A 197 16.42 -3.14 8.73
C VAL A 197 15.39 -2.30 8.00
N THR A 198 15.35 -2.38 6.68
CA THR A 198 14.36 -1.66 5.86
C THR A 198 13.03 -2.40 5.83
N GLN A 199 11.97 -1.77 5.30
CA GLN A 199 10.69 -2.47 5.07
C GLN A 199 10.85 -3.69 4.15
N ARG A 200 11.80 -3.63 3.21
CA ARG A 200 12.15 -4.78 2.34
C ARG A 200 12.82 -5.89 3.15
N GLY A 201 13.69 -5.55 4.09
CA GLY A 201 14.33 -6.52 4.99
C GLY A 201 13.33 -7.18 5.93
N LEU A 202 12.36 -6.42 6.45
CA LEU A 202 11.27 -6.94 7.27
C LEU A 202 10.34 -7.88 6.48
N THR A 203 10.05 -7.55 5.23
CA THR A 203 9.29 -8.43 4.33
C THR A 203 10.08 -9.68 3.93
N PHE A 204 11.41 -9.60 3.85
CA PHE A 204 12.28 -10.76 3.64
C PHE A 204 12.36 -11.69 4.87
N LEU A 205 12.35 -11.13 6.08
CA LEU A 205 12.32 -11.90 7.32
C LEU A 205 11.00 -12.66 7.49
N SER A 206 9.87 -11.98 7.28
CA SER A 206 8.53 -12.56 7.39
C SER A 206 8.21 -13.59 6.30
N ARG A 207 8.84 -13.46 5.12
CA ARG A 207 8.68 -14.37 3.99
C ARG A 207 10.04 -14.87 3.59
N GLY A 208 10.47 -15.99 4.19
CA GLY A 208 11.81 -16.52 3.95
C GLY A 208 12.19 -16.62 2.48
N TYR A 209 13.47 -16.39 2.17
CA TYR A 209 14.07 -16.33 0.83
C TYR A 209 13.18 -16.96 -0.25
N ALA A 210 12.40 -16.12 -0.91
CA ALA A 210 11.74 -16.47 -2.16
C ALA A 210 12.47 -15.69 -3.24
N PRO A 211 13.29 -16.33 -4.09
CA PRO A 211 13.80 -15.65 -5.28
C PRO A 211 12.58 -15.09 -6.02
N ALA A 212 12.70 -13.85 -6.52
CA ALA A 212 11.62 -13.06 -7.09
C ALA A 212 10.53 -13.90 -7.78
N ARG A 213 9.49 -14.24 -7.02
CA ARG A 213 8.22 -14.73 -7.53
C ARG A 213 7.16 -13.99 -6.73
N LYS A 214 6.60 -12.94 -7.33
CA LYS A 214 5.22 -12.59 -7.02
C LYS A 214 4.36 -13.79 -7.43
N LYS A 215 4.20 -14.77 -6.52
CA LYS A 215 3.11 -15.73 -6.59
C LYS A 215 1.86 -14.97 -6.19
N ILE A 216 1.19 -14.38 -7.17
CA ILE A 216 -0.25 -14.17 -7.06
C ILE A 216 -0.84 -15.52 -7.49
N PRO A 217 -1.48 -16.30 -6.61
CA PRO A 217 -2.12 -17.54 -7.04
C PRO A 217 -3.23 -17.19 -8.04
N LEU A 218 -3.32 -17.99 -9.08
CA LEU A 218 -4.34 -17.93 -10.13
C LEU A 218 -5.73 -17.72 -9.51
N PHE A 219 -6.28 -16.52 -9.67
CA PHE A 219 -7.68 -16.29 -9.36
C PHE A 219 -8.49 -17.27 -10.23
N GLN A 220 -9.28 -18.15 -9.59
CA GLN A 220 -10.54 -18.56 -10.20
C GLN A 220 -11.41 -17.30 -10.28
N LYS A 221 -11.07 -16.34 -11.17
CA LYS A 221 -11.76 -15.03 -11.30
C LYS A 221 -13.29 -15.20 -11.33
N PRO A 222 -13.85 -16.26 -11.96
CA PRO A 222 -15.28 -16.52 -11.89
C PRO A 222 -15.78 -16.89 -10.48
N LEU A 223 -15.10 -17.78 -9.75
CA LEU A 223 -15.45 -18.14 -8.37
C LEU A 223 -15.29 -16.95 -7.43
N TYR A 224 -14.21 -16.17 -7.55
CA TYR A 224 -14.00 -14.96 -6.76
C TYR A 224 -15.13 -13.94 -6.99
N ARG A 225 -15.58 -13.76 -8.24
CA ARG A 225 -16.72 -12.89 -8.55
C ARG A 225 -18.01 -13.40 -7.92
N ALA A 226 -18.27 -14.71 -8.01
CA ALA A 226 -19.44 -15.33 -7.40
C ALA A 226 -19.44 -15.17 -5.87
N LEU A 227 -18.31 -15.45 -5.21
CA LEU A 227 -18.13 -15.27 -3.78
C LEU A 227 -18.22 -13.79 -3.36
N ARG A 228 -17.74 -12.86 -4.20
CA ARG A 228 -17.83 -11.42 -3.96
C ARG A 228 -19.27 -10.91 -4.01
N GLU A 229 -20.05 -11.38 -4.98
CA GLU A 229 -21.49 -11.08 -5.04
C GLU A 229 -22.22 -11.69 -3.86
N GLU A 230 -21.90 -12.93 -3.49
CA GLU A 230 -22.55 -13.56 -2.34
C GLU A 230 -22.24 -12.83 -1.02
N ARG A 231 -20.99 -12.40 -0.84
CA ARG A 231 -20.58 -11.54 0.27
C ARG A 231 -21.38 -10.24 0.30
N ARG A 232 -21.61 -9.61 -0.87
CA ARG A 232 -22.40 -8.38 -0.97
C ARG A 232 -23.84 -8.62 -0.55
N LEU A 233 -24.48 -9.71 -1.00
CA LEU A 233 -25.86 -10.05 -0.65
C LEU A 233 -26.02 -10.34 0.84
N LEU A 234 -25.09 -11.07 1.44
CA LEU A 234 -25.07 -11.32 2.88
C LEU A 234 -24.84 -10.02 3.67
N ALA A 235 -23.99 -9.12 3.18
CA ALA A 235 -23.72 -7.84 3.83
C ALA A 235 -24.98 -6.96 3.92
N LEU A 236 -25.75 -6.92 2.84
CA LEU A 236 -27.06 -6.27 2.81
C LEU A 236 -28.05 -6.89 3.79
N GLU A 237 -28.09 -8.23 3.85
CA GLU A 237 -29.02 -8.97 4.72
C GLU A 237 -28.72 -8.83 6.21
N PHE A 238 -27.45 -8.75 6.59
CA PHE A 238 -27.01 -8.59 7.97
C PHE A 238 -26.77 -7.12 8.36
N GLU A 239 -27.07 -6.17 7.47
CA GLU A 239 -26.87 -4.72 7.66
C GLU A 239 -25.44 -4.35 8.10
N VAL A 240 -24.44 -5.07 7.56
CA VAL A 240 -23.02 -4.84 7.84
C VAL A 240 -22.24 -4.54 6.56
N PRO A 241 -21.11 -3.83 6.63
CA PRO A 241 -20.23 -3.67 5.47
C PRO A 241 -19.69 -5.02 4.96
N PRO A 242 -19.49 -5.21 3.63
CA PRO A 242 -19.04 -6.50 3.07
C PRO A 242 -17.73 -7.06 3.64
N PHE A 243 -16.79 -6.19 4.00
CA PHE A 243 -15.52 -6.61 4.58
C PHE A 243 -15.67 -7.25 5.98
N ALA A 244 -16.74 -6.92 6.72
CA ALA A 244 -17.00 -7.48 8.04
C ALA A 244 -17.36 -8.97 7.97
N ILE A 245 -17.99 -9.40 6.88
CA ILE A 245 -18.34 -10.82 6.64
C ILE A 245 -17.10 -11.62 6.23
N CYS A 246 -16.29 -11.09 5.32
CA CYS A 246 -15.07 -11.74 4.85
C CYS A 246 -14.13 -10.69 4.21
N SER A 247 -12.86 -10.65 4.60
CA SER A 247 -11.88 -9.72 4.02
C SER A 247 -11.60 -10.05 2.55
N GLU A 248 -11.06 -9.10 1.78
CA GLU A 248 -10.69 -9.38 0.37
C GLU A 248 -9.61 -10.45 0.24
N GLU A 249 -8.68 -10.49 1.19
CA GLU A 249 -7.63 -11.51 1.27
C GLU A 249 -8.22 -12.90 1.54
N ASN A 250 -9.11 -13.02 2.53
CA ASN A 250 -9.74 -14.29 2.85
C ASN A 250 -10.66 -14.75 1.71
N LEU A 251 -11.37 -13.84 1.06
CA LEU A 251 -12.18 -14.15 -0.12
C LEU A 251 -11.33 -14.67 -1.28
N ALA A 252 -10.13 -14.12 -1.46
CA ALA A 252 -9.16 -14.60 -2.44
C ALA A 252 -8.63 -15.99 -2.06
N GLN A 253 -8.33 -16.24 -0.78
CA GLN A 253 -7.93 -17.55 -0.29
C GLN A 253 -9.03 -18.61 -0.47
N ILE A 254 -10.28 -18.30 -0.13
CA ILE A 254 -11.44 -19.16 -0.36
C ILE A 254 -11.61 -19.46 -1.86
N SER A 255 -11.45 -18.44 -2.72
CA SER A 255 -11.51 -18.63 -4.17
C SER A 255 -10.36 -19.48 -4.72
N ASN A 256 -9.19 -19.46 -4.08
CA ASN A 256 -8.02 -20.21 -4.54
C ASN A 256 -8.06 -21.66 -4.07
N LEU A 257 -8.51 -21.88 -2.83
CA LEU A 257 -8.48 -23.19 -2.18
C LEU A 257 -9.80 -23.95 -2.30
N ARG A 258 -10.89 -23.27 -2.65
CA ARG A 258 -12.24 -23.81 -2.87
C ARG A 258 -12.63 -24.84 -1.78
N PRO A 259 -12.81 -24.40 -0.53
CA PRO A 259 -13.21 -25.29 0.55
C PRO A 259 -14.56 -25.95 0.23
N LEU A 260 -14.64 -27.26 0.39
CA LEU A 260 -15.86 -28.05 0.14
C LEU A 260 -16.54 -28.49 1.44
N THR A 261 -15.86 -28.30 2.58
CA THR A 261 -16.34 -28.63 3.91
C THR A 261 -16.48 -27.39 4.80
N GLU A 262 -17.38 -27.45 5.78
CA GLU A 262 -17.59 -26.36 6.74
C GLU A 262 -16.30 -26.03 7.48
N ASN A 263 -15.61 -27.03 8.02
CA ASN A 263 -14.38 -26.85 8.81
C ASN A 263 -13.27 -26.12 8.05
N GLU A 264 -13.08 -26.43 6.77
CA GLU A 264 -12.11 -25.74 5.92
C GLU A 264 -12.52 -24.28 5.71
N LEU A 265 -13.78 -24.02 5.34
CA LEU A 265 -14.27 -22.66 5.09
C LEU A 265 -14.18 -21.77 6.33
N MET A 266 -14.49 -22.32 7.51
CA MET A 266 -14.46 -21.65 8.81
C MET A 266 -13.11 -21.05 9.15
N THR A 267 -12.03 -21.66 8.67
CA THR A 267 -10.65 -21.20 8.91
C THR A 267 -10.39 -19.84 8.26
N TYR A 268 -11.16 -19.48 7.23
CA TYR A 268 -11.01 -18.23 6.47
C TYR A 268 -12.05 -17.17 6.84
N LEU A 269 -13.07 -17.50 7.64
CA LEU A 269 -14.08 -16.54 8.06
C LEU A 269 -13.69 -15.87 9.39
N PRO A 270 -14.03 -14.58 9.59
CA PRO A 270 -13.85 -13.92 10.87
C PRO A 270 -14.59 -14.68 11.98
N SER A 271 -14.05 -14.69 13.20
CA SER A 271 -14.65 -15.38 14.36
C SER A 271 -16.09 -14.96 14.67
N THR A 272 -16.46 -13.72 14.32
CA THR A 272 -17.82 -13.17 14.47
C THR A 272 -18.85 -13.87 13.59
N PHE A 273 -18.45 -14.32 12.40
CA PHE A 273 -19.35 -14.87 11.39
C PHE A 273 -19.06 -16.33 11.05
N SER A 274 -17.94 -16.88 11.49
CA SER A 274 -17.63 -18.30 11.31
C SER A 274 -18.73 -19.15 11.94
N ALA A 275 -19.14 -18.89 13.19
CA ALA A 275 -20.22 -19.67 13.83
C ALA A 275 -21.61 -19.51 13.17
N ASN A 276 -21.78 -18.58 12.21
CA ASN A 276 -23.06 -18.32 11.57
C ASN A 276 -23.32 -19.32 10.42
N LYS A 277 -24.12 -20.34 10.72
CA LYS A 277 -24.50 -21.40 9.77
C LYS A 277 -24.99 -20.87 8.43
N LYS A 278 -25.75 -19.77 8.41
CA LYS A 278 -26.31 -19.23 7.16
C LYS A 278 -25.22 -18.74 6.20
N ILE A 279 -24.20 -18.03 6.73
CA ILE A 279 -23.07 -17.54 5.96
C ILE A 279 -22.24 -18.72 5.44
N VAL A 280 -21.92 -19.66 6.33
CA VAL A 280 -21.15 -20.86 6.01
C VAL A 280 -21.83 -21.68 4.91
N THR A 281 -23.13 -21.95 5.05
CA THR A 281 -23.89 -22.72 4.05
C THR A 281 -23.92 -22.01 2.69
N ARG A 282 -24.14 -20.69 2.66
CA ARG A 282 -24.21 -19.91 1.40
C ARG A 282 -22.88 -19.84 0.66
N PHE A 283 -21.79 -19.59 1.38
CA PHE A 283 -20.44 -19.62 0.80
C PHE A 283 -20.06 -21.03 0.31
N LEU A 284 -20.37 -22.07 1.09
CA LEU A 284 -20.17 -23.45 0.65
C LEU A 284 -21.00 -23.81 -0.58
N GLN A 285 -22.23 -23.32 -0.67
CA GLN A 285 -23.10 -23.55 -1.81
C GLN A 285 -22.46 -22.95 -3.08
N VAL A 286 -21.94 -21.72 -3.01
CA VAL A 286 -21.20 -21.11 -4.12
C VAL A 286 -19.97 -21.93 -4.51
N CYS A 287 -19.21 -22.44 -3.54
CA CYS A 287 -18.06 -23.32 -3.81
C CYS A 287 -18.46 -24.67 -4.44
N LYS A 288 -19.60 -25.24 -4.06
CA LYS A 288 -20.12 -26.52 -4.57
C LYS A 288 -20.72 -26.37 -5.97
N ASP A 289 -21.54 -25.34 -6.18
CA ASP A 289 -22.24 -25.05 -7.43
C ASP A 289 -21.30 -24.57 -8.53
N PHE A 290 -20.07 -24.19 -8.17
CA PHE A 290 -19.04 -23.81 -9.12
C PHE A 290 -18.57 -25.02 -9.95
N SER A 291 -19.24 -25.29 -11.08
CA SER A 291 -18.85 -26.29 -12.07
C SER A 291 -17.91 -25.70 -13.13
N TYR A 292 -16.73 -25.24 -12.70
CA TYR A 292 -15.69 -24.90 -13.66
C TYR A 292 -14.97 -26.18 -14.11
N GLN A 293 -15.16 -26.54 -15.38
CA GLN A 293 -14.23 -27.41 -16.07
C GLN A 293 -12.94 -26.60 -16.31
N GLU A 294 -11.90 -26.88 -15.54
CA GLU A 294 -10.55 -26.45 -15.90
C GLU A 294 -10.24 -26.93 -17.33
N PRO A 295 -9.58 -26.12 -18.18
CA PRO A 295 -8.79 -26.73 -19.25
C PRO A 295 -7.73 -27.60 -18.57
N VAL A 296 -7.97 -28.89 -18.61
CA VAL A 296 -7.20 -29.94 -17.93
C VAL A 296 -5.75 -29.92 -18.43
N GLY A 297 -4.79 -29.96 -17.51
CA GLY A 297 -3.50 -30.62 -17.76
C GLY A 297 -2.44 -29.85 -18.51
N LEU A 298 -2.34 -28.53 -18.37
CA LEU A 298 -1.24 -27.78 -18.97
C LEU A 298 0.08 -28.00 -18.22
N PRO A 299 1.12 -28.57 -18.86
CA PRO A 299 2.42 -28.74 -18.23
C PRO A 299 2.95 -27.38 -17.72
N SER A 300 3.65 -27.40 -16.58
CA SER A 300 4.27 -26.22 -15.94
C SER A 300 4.90 -25.18 -16.91
N PRO A 301 5.56 -25.58 -18.02
CA PRO A 301 6.14 -24.65 -18.99
C PRO A 301 5.15 -23.80 -19.81
N PHE A 302 3.89 -24.23 -19.97
CA PHE A 302 2.86 -23.54 -20.78
C PHE A 302 1.93 -22.69 -19.93
N ARG A 303 1.65 -23.14 -18.71
CA ARG A 303 0.79 -22.45 -17.74
C ARG A 303 1.21 -21.00 -17.54
N ARG A 304 2.50 -20.79 -17.30
CA ARG A 304 3.03 -19.46 -17.02
C ARG A 304 2.99 -18.53 -18.24
N VAL A 305 3.14 -19.07 -19.44
CA VAL A 305 3.02 -18.31 -20.70
C VAL A 305 1.58 -17.84 -20.90
N TYR A 306 0.61 -18.75 -20.70
CA TYR A 306 -0.80 -18.43 -20.85
C TYR A 306 -1.30 -17.43 -19.79
N GLU A 307 -0.80 -17.53 -18.55
CA GLU A 307 -1.06 -16.55 -17.48
C GLU A 307 -0.70 -15.11 -17.89
N LEU A 308 0.51 -14.91 -18.41
CA LEU A 308 1.00 -13.59 -18.81
C LEU A 308 0.27 -13.08 -20.07
N TYR A 309 -0.14 -13.98 -20.98
CA TYR A 309 -1.03 -13.63 -22.08
C TYR A 309 -2.39 -13.08 -21.59
N LEU A 310 -3.00 -13.70 -20.57
CA LEU A 310 -4.26 -13.23 -19.99
C LEU A 310 -4.14 -11.86 -19.29
N GLU A 311 -2.93 -11.48 -18.86
CA GLU A 311 -2.62 -10.16 -18.31
C GLU A 311 -2.45 -9.08 -19.39
N LYS A 312 -2.62 -9.44 -20.67
CA LYS A 312 -2.49 -8.55 -21.85
C LYS A 312 -1.08 -8.01 -22.09
N LEU A 313 -0.07 -8.78 -21.69
CA LEU A 313 1.32 -8.49 -22.01
C LEU A 313 1.62 -8.81 -23.48
N THR A 314 2.55 -8.06 -24.06
CA THR A 314 3.07 -8.31 -25.42
C THR A 314 4.03 -9.49 -25.44
N ILE A 315 4.29 -10.06 -26.61
CA ILE A 315 5.15 -11.25 -26.74
C ILE A 315 6.58 -10.99 -26.21
N THR A 316 7.10 -9.78 -26.40
CA THR A 316 8.41 -9.35 -25.90
C THR A 316 8.41 -9.19 -24.39
N GLU A 317 7.33 -8.69 -23.79
CA GLU A 317 7.20 -8.55 -22.34
C GLU A 317 7.05 -9.93 -21.67
N ILE A 318 6.33 -10.87 -22.30
CA ILE A 318 6.23 -12.26 -21.84
C ILE A 318 7.60 -12.96 -21.92
N ALA A 319 8.33 -12.77 -23.02
CA ALA A 319 9.68 -13.30 -23.22
C ALA A 319 10.65 -12.81 -22.13
N GLN A 320 10.67 -11.50 -21.87
CA GLN A 320 11.49 -10.88 -20.81
C GLN A 320 11.10 -11.37 -19.41
N ALA A 321 9.80 -11.49 -19.12
CA ALA A 321 9.32 -11.92 -17.80
C ALA A 321 9.66 -13.39 -17.48
N LEU A 322 9.92 -14.21 -18.50
CA LEU A 322 10.20 -15.63 -18.36
C LEU A 322 11.65 -16.01 -18.66
N ASP A 323 12.47 -15.06 -19.08
CA ASP A 323 13.84 -15.30 -19.52
C ASP A 323 13.91 -16.37 -20.63
N LEU A 324 13.01 -16.26 -21.62
CA LEU A 324 12.88 -17.17 -22.76
C LEU A 324 12.83 -16.39 -24.08
N PRO A 325 13.29 -16.96 -25.21
CA PRO A 325 13.16 -16.32 -26.52
C PRO A 325 11.69 -16.11 -26.91
N ALA A 326 11.34 -14.97 -27.52
CA ALA A 326 9.96 -14.69 -27.91
C ALA A 326 9.40 -15.69 -28.94
N GLN A 327 10.25 -16.27 -29.78
CA GLN A 327 9.83 -17.33 -30.71
C GLN A 327 9.37 -18.58 -29.93
N THR A 328 10.06 -18.96 -28.86
CA THR A 328 9.66 -20.07 -27.99
C THR A 328 8.33 -19.78 -27.27
N ILE A 329 8.05 -18.52 -26.94
CA ILE A 329 6.76 -18.10 -26.40
C ILE A 329 5.64 -18.25 -27.45
N LEU A 330 5.91 -17.84 -28.69
CA LEU A 330 4.98 -18.01 -29.80
C LEU A 330 4.64 -19.48 -30.03
N ASP A 331 5.67 -20.32 -30.18
CA ASP A 331 5.52 -21.76 -30.42
C ASP A 331 4.68 -22.43 -29.32
N LYS A 332 4.91 -22.02 -28.05
CA LYS A 332 4.12 -22.50 -26.91
C LYS A 332 2.66 -22.06 -26.96
N LEU A 333 2.37 -20.83 -27.38
CA LEU A 333 1.00 -20.35 -27.56
C LEU A 333 0.31 -21.07 -28.72
N GLU A 334 1.01 -21.37 -29.80
CA GLU A 334 0.46 -22.18 -30.90
C GLU A 334 0.15 -23.62 -30.47
N GLU A 335 1.00 -24.21 -29.63
CA GLU A 335 0.72 -25.52 -29.04
C GLU A 335 -0.51 -25.48 -28.13
N LEU A 336 -0.72 -24.36 -27.42
CA LEU A 336 -1.92 -24.14 -26.62
C LEU A 336 -3.19 -24.03 -27.45
N GLU A 337 -3.14 -23.34 -28.59
CA GLU A 337 -4.28 -23.23 -29.50
C GLU A 337 -4.75 -24.60 -30.01
N LYS A 338 -3.81 -25.51 -30.30
CA LYS A 338 -4.10 -26.89 -30.70
C LYS A 338 -4.87 -27.70 -29.64
N THR A 339 -4.80 -27.28 -28.37
CA THR A 339 -5.58 -27.90 -27.27
C THR A 339 -7.03 -27.41 -27.22
N GLY A 340 -7.45 -26.54 -28.14
CA GLY A 340 -8.81 -25.98 -28.22
C GLY A 340 -8.99 -24.64 -27.50
N LEU A 341 -7.89 -24.00 -27.07
CA LEU A 341 -7.91 -22.66 -26.47
C LEU A 341 -7.92 -21.59 -27.56
N THR A 342 -8.75 -20.56 -27.39
CA THR A 342 -8.80 -19.43 -28.32
C THR A 342 -7.77 -18.36 -27.93
N ILE A 343 -6.82 -18.08 -28.83
CA ILE A 343 -5.73 -17.12 -28.60
C ILE A 343 -5.88 -15.94 -29.57
N ASN A 344 -5.91 -14.73 -29.03
CA ASN A 344 -5.97 -13.51 -29.81
C ASN A 344 -4.55 -12.96 -30.05
N TYR A 345 -3.98 -13.36 -31.17
CA TYR A 345 -2.63 -12.97 -31.58
C TYR A 345 -2.44 -11.46 -31.77
N LYS A 346 -3.49 -10.70 -32.12
CA LYS A 346 -3.40 -9.23 -32.27
C LYS A 346 -3.06 -8.52 -30.96
N GLN A 347 -3.39 -9.11 -29.81
CA GLN A 347 -3.09 -8.54 -28.49
C GLN A 347 -1.60 -8.61 -28.14
N LEU A 348 -0.86 -9.53 -28.75
CA LEU A 348 0.54 -9.82 -28.40
C LEU A 348 1.54 -8.86 -29.05
N ILE A 349 1.08 -7.96 -29.93
CA ILE A 349 1.90 -6.93 -30.57
C ILE A 349 1.29 -5.56 -30.28
N LYS A 350 2.12 -4.56 -29.96
CA LYS A 350 1.65 -3.17 -29.82
C LYS A 350 1.10 -2.67 -31.16
N HIS A 351 -0.05 -1.99 -31.14
CA HIS A 351 -0.75 -1.53 -32.33
C HIS A 351 0.16 -0.74 -33.29
N ASP A 352 0.89 0.25 -32.77
CA ASP A 352 1.80 1.10 -33.56
C ASP A 352 2.91 0.30 -34.27
N LYS A 353 3.33 -0.81 -33.66
CA LYS A 353 4.39 -1.68 -34.18
C LYS A 353 3.83 -2.64 -35.22
N PHE A 354 2.64 -3.17 -34.99
CA PHE A 354 1.91 -4.02 -35.93
C PHE A 354 1.66 -3.31 -37.28
N ASP A 355 1.26 -2.04 -37.26
CA ASP A 355 1.01 -1.26 -38.48
C ASP A 355 2.28 -1.06 -39.32
N LYS A 356 3.41 -0.77 -38.66
CA LYS A 356 4.72 -0.63 -39.33
C LYS A 356 5.18 -1.94 -39.97
N ILE A 357 5.04 -3.05 -39.26
CA ILE A 357 5.41 -4.39 -39.76
C ILE A 357 4.52 -4.77 -40.95
N THR A 358 3.20 -4.56 -40.83
CA THR A 358 2.23 -4.87 -41.90
C THR A 358 2.51 -4.08 -43.17
N LYS A 359 2.88 -2.80 -43.04
CA LYS A 359 3.23 -1.95 -44.19
C LYS A 359 4.46 -2.46 -44.94
N GLU A 360 5.48 -2.96 -44.24
CA GLU A 360 6.68 -3.51 -44.86
C GLU A 360 6.46 -4.92 -45.43
N LEU A 361 5.63 -5.76 -44.77
CA LEU A 361 5.25 -7.07 -45.32
C LEU A 361 4.47 -6.94 -46.64
N ASN A 362 3.56 -5.98 -46.75
CA ASN A 362 2.81 -5.71 -47.98
C ASN A 362 3.68 -5.17 -49.13
N ARG A 363 4.88 -4.66 -48.82
CA ARG A 363 5.87 -4.23 -49.82
C ARG A 363 6.73 -5.38 -50.36
N GLY A 364 6.55 -6.60 -49.84
CA GLY A 364 7.37 -7.76 -50.21
C GLY A 364 8.78 -7.74 -49.61
N THR A 365 9.00 -6.91 -48.58
CA THR A 365 10.30 -6.80 -47.90
C THR A 365 10.62 -8.10 -47.15
N ASP A 366 11.87 -8.57 -47.22
CA ASP A 366 12.30 -9.79 -46.52
C ASP A 366 12.37 -9.58 -44.99
N ILE A 367 12.15 -10.66 -44.22
CA ILE A 367 12.04 -10.65 -42.74
C ILE A 367 13.30 -10.04 -42.10
N THR A 368 14.47 -10.34 -42.66
CA THR A 368 15.77 -9.83 -42.18
C THR A 368 15.89 -8.32 -42.35
N GLU A 369 15.29 -7.78 -43.40
CA GLU A 369 15.33 -6.36 -43.72
C GLU A 369 14.26 -5.57 -42.94
N ILE A 370 13.08 -6.18 -42.69
CA ILE A 370 12.05 -5.65 -41.79
C ILE A 370 12.60 -5.46 -40.38
N ARG A 371 13.34 -6.46 -39.86
CA ARG A 371 13.98 -6.39 -38.54
C ARG A 371 14.97 -5.23 -38.40
N ARG A 372 15.61 -4.80 -39.49
CA ARG A 372 16.54 -3.65 -39.49
C ARG A 372 15.84 -2.30 -39.62
N LYS A 373 14.65 -2.26 -40.23
CA LYS A 373 13.89 -1.04 -40.50
C LYS A 373 12.91 -0.67 -39.38
N VAL A 374 12.48 -1.65 -38.57
CA VAL A 374 11.57 -1.44 -37.45
C VAL A 374 12.35 -1.53 -36.13
N ASP A 375 12.42 -0.43 -35.39
CA ASP A 375 13.14 -0.35 -34.12
C ASP A 375 12.65 -1.39 -33.10
N ASP A 376 13.60 -2.03 -32.39
CA ASP A 376 13.38 -3.07 -31.38
C ASP A 376 12.48 -4.24 -31.85
N CYS A 377 12.46 -4.55 -33.15
CA CYS A 377 11.61 -5.61 -33.68
C CYS A 377 12.23 -7.00 -33.54
N GLU A 378 11.50 -7.93 -32.92
CA GLU A 378 11.89 -9.34 -32.86
C GLU A 378 11.30 -10.13 -34.04
N ILE A 379 12.01 -11.16 -34.49
CA ILE A 379 11.56 -12.04 -35.59
C ILE A 379 10.20 -12.67 -35.28
N ALA A 380 9.95 -12.99 -34.00
CA ALA A 380 8.68 -13.53 -33.54
C ALA A 380 7.50 -12.57 -33.77
N GLU A 381 7.69 -11.25 -33.64
CA GLU A 381 6.66 -10.26 -33.92
C GLU A 381 6.35 -10.16 -35.42
N ILE A 382 7.37 -10.32 -36.28
CA ILE A 382 7.22 -10.31 -37.74
C ILE A 382 6.45 -11.56 -38.19
N ASN A 383 6.82 -12.73 -37.67
CA ASN A 383 6.14 -14.00 -37.94
C ASN A 383 4.68 -13.95 -37.49
N LEU A 384 4.44 -13.43 -36.29
CA LEU A 384 3.11 -13.25 -35.73
C LEU A 384 2.26 -12.28 -36.56
N ALA A 385 2.83 -11.16 -37.01
CA ALA A 385 2.12 -10.22 -37.88
C ALA A 385 1.76 -10.83 -39.23
N ARG A 386 2.68 -11.61 -39.82
CA ARG A 386 2.43 -12.35 -41.07
C ARG A 386 1.28 -13.34 -40.92
N LYS A 387 1.23 -14.08 -39.81
CA LYS A 387 0.15 -15.03 -39.49
C LYS A 387 -1.21 -14.33 -39.42
N ILE A 388 -1.28 -13.22 -38.68
CA ILE A 388 -2.49 -12.38 -38.56
C ILE A 388 -2.98 -11.87 -39.91
N ILE A 389 -2.08 -11.46 -40.82
CA ILE A 389 -2.41 -10.98 -42.17
C ILE A 389 -2.96 -12.11 -43.05
N ASN A 390 -2.38 -13.30 -42.93
CA ASN A 390 -2.78 -14.48 -43.70
C ASN A 390 -4.11 -15.11 -43.22
N GLY A 391 -4.62 -14.68 -42.05
CA GLY A 391 -5.86 -15.22 -41.47
C GLY A 391 -5.71 -16.61 -40.86
N GLU A 392 -4.47 -17.01 -40.58
CA GLU A 392 -4.09 -18.19 -39.80
C GLU A 392 -4.06 -17.85 -38.30
#